data_AF-A0A1V2RL93-F1
#
_entry.id   AF-A0A1V2RL93-F1
#
_cell.length_a   1.000
_cell.length_b   1.000
_cell.length_c   1.000
_cell.angle_alpha   90.00
_cell.angle_beta   90.00
_cell.angle_gamma   90.00
#
_symmetry.space_group_name_H-M   'P 1'
#
loop_
_entity.id
_entity.type
_entity.pdbx_description
1 polymer ?
#
loop_
_entity_poly.entity_id
_entity_poly.type
_entity_poly.pdbx_seq_one_letter_code
_entity_poly.pdbx_strand_id
1 'polypeptide(L)'
;MALIASAHHHLTKGGTVDDDFMTLMPPAMRERTGRMVGMVLRTVIAYLDGEAATLAALITRIGTWDDDPGREPYPLPRYQFATQQVVSIVNDFLISKEKATGREVPNEDVAAGAIPLIERCTPAEYRDAALTILREVPPGTAPMDLLRGDGDPGPVELCAAAAAAAWLATSSGVPQTARLHLVRRVHDAEGVATGAPTAERILDISDDDALALLARLYADSDPGDSFARLIPRSPGQRGPWEWDILSALKAHLMETPAAATTPEQAAALRTLIDDILLAAGGVRRQTAPPKAKAKGSGKRTQPKRKPRRKR
;
A
#
# COMPACT_ATOMS: atom_id res chain seq x y z
N MET A 1 -28.32 5.63 17.83
CA MET A 1 -28.04 4.40 18.60
C MET A 1 -27.96 3.17 17.68
N ALA A 2 -29.03 2.75 16.99
CA ALA A 2 -28.99 1.56 16.10
C ALA A 2 -28.03 1.69 14.89
N LEU A 3 -27.92 2.89 14.29
CA LEU A 3 -26.96 3.18 13.20
C LEU A 3 -25.49 3.15 13.65
N ILE A 4 -25.22 3.52 14.91
CA ILE A 4 -23.86 3.49 15.49
C ILE A 4 -23.44 2.05 15.79
N ALA A 5 -24.37 1.21 16.28
CA ALA A 5 -24.13 -0.22 16.48
C ALA A 5 -23.96 -0.97 15.15
N SER A 6 -24.73 -0.61 14.11
CA SER A 6 -24.57 -1.15 12.75
C SER A 6 -23.23 -0.74 12.13
N ALA A 7 -22.79 0.51 12.36
CA ALA A 7 -21.47 0.98 11.96
C ALA A 7 -20.35 0.21 12.64
N HIS A 8 -20.49 -0.06 13.93
CA HIS A 8 -19.54 -0.87 14.67
C HIS A 8 -19.50 -2.33 14.16
N HIS A 9 -20.64 -2.90 13.72
CA HIS A 9 -20.69 -4.27 13.18
C HIS A 9 -20.01 -4.42 11.81
N HIS A 10 -20.09 -3.40 10.94
CA HIS A 10 -19.40 -3.40 9.64
C HIS A 10 -17.89 -3.14 9.77
N LEU A 11 -17.48 -2.29 10.72
CA LEU A 11 -16.07 -1.96 10.96
C LEU A 11 -15.27 -3.07 11.68
N THR A 12 -15.93 -3.97 12.40
CA THR A 12 -15.29 -5.03 13.21
C THR A 12 -15.06 -6.35 12.47
N LYS A 13 -15.63 -6.54 11.27
CA LYS A 13 -15.51 -7.79 10.49
C LYS A 13 -14.48 -7.76 9.35
N GLY A 14 -13.54 -6.81 9.35
CA GLY A 14 -12.49 -6.76 8.33
C GLY A 14 -13.02 -6.50 6.90
N GLY A 15 -14.24 -5.96 6.78
CA GLY A 15 -14.77 -5.49 5.52
C GLY A 15 -14.13 -4.14 5.18
N THR A 16 -13.59 -4.02 3.96
CA THR A 16 -13.33 -2.71 3.36
C THR A 16 -14.57 -1.84 3.55
N VAL A 17 -14.38 -0.60 3.96
CA VAL A 17 -15.45 0.37 4.11
C VAL A 17 -16.19 0.49 2.77
N ASP A 18 -17.33 -0.18 2.66
CA ASP A 18 -18.15 -0.17 1.44
C ASP A 18 -18.62 1.27 1.18
N ASP A 19 -18.50 1.76 -0.05
CA ASP A 19 -18.94 3.12 -0.44
C ASP A 19 -20.42 3.36 -0.08
N ASP A 20 -21.23 2.32 -0.18
CA ASP A 20 -22.65 2.31 0.20
C ASP A 20 -22.86 2.53 1.71
N PHE A 21 -21.93 2.09 2.55
CA PHE A 21 -22.01 2.27 3.99
C PHE A 21 -21.60 3.71 4.40
N MET A 22 -20.58 4.28 3.74
CA MET A 22 -20.14 5.65 4.00
C MET A 22 -21.20 6.69 3.63
N THR A 23 -21.95 6.45 2.56
CA THR A 23 -23.03 7.36 2.13
C THR A 23 -24.22 7.41 3.10
N LEU A 24 -24.40 6.38 3.93
CA LEU A 24 -25.45 6.31 4.95
C LEU A 24 -25.06 6.96 6.29
N MET A 25 -23.78 7.30 6.49
CA MET A 25 -23.33 7.97 7.71
C MET A 25 -23.69 9.47 7.71
N PRO A 26 -23.95 10.07 8.90
CA PRO A 26 -23.98 11.51 9.07
C PRO A 26 -22.70 12.18 8.56
N PRO A 27 -22.76 13.38 7.95
CA PRO A 27 -21.60 14.03 7.35
C PRO A 27 -20.38 14.16 8.27
N ALA A 28 -20.59 14.53 9.54
CA ALA A 28 -19.51 14.66 10.52
C ALA A 28 -18.80 13.31 10.81
N MET A 29 -19.56 12.21 10.86
CA MET A 29 -18.99 10.87 11.05
C MET A 29 -18.23 10.41 9.82
N ARG A 30 -18.75 10.72 8.61
CA ARG A 30 -18.09 10.40 7.34
C ARG A 30 -16.76 11.14 7.20
N GLU A 31 -16.76 12.45 7.50
CA GLU A 31 -15.55 13.28 7.51
C GLU A 31 -14.51 12.68 8.44
N ARG A 32 -14.88 12.45 9.71
CA ARG A 32 -13.98 11.87 10.71
C ARG A 32 -13.43 10.53 10.26
N THR A 33 -14.29 9.64 9.76
CA THR A 33 -13.89 8.29 9.33
C THR A 33 -12.90 8.37 8.17
N GLY A 34 -13.20 9.15 7.12
CA GLY A 34 -12.29 9.34 5.99
C GLY A 34 -10.96 9.98 6.40
N ARG A 35 -10.98 11.00 7.26
CA ARG A 35 -9.75 11.64 7.79
C ARG A 35 -8.92 10.67 8.61
N MET A 36 -9.55 9.88 9.47
CA MET A 36 -8.86 8.92 10.34
C MET A 36 -8.27 7.76 9.54
N VAL A 37 -9.01 7.23 8.55
CA VAL A 37 -8.48 6.23 7.60
C VAL A 37 -7.29 6.80 6.81
N GLY A 38 -7.40 8.05 6.31
CA GLY A 38 -6.30 8.72 5.63
C GLY A 38 -5.06 8.89 6.51
N MET A 39 -5.23 9.30 7.78
CA MET A 39 -4.11 9.42 8.74
C MET A 39 -3.49 8.05 9.05
N VAL A 40 -4.30 7.02 9.25
CA VAL A 40 -3.85 5.64 9.46
C VAL A 40 -2.99 5.13 8.30
N LEU A 41 -3.45 5.31 7.07
CA LEU A 41 -2.70 4.90 5.88
C LEU A 41 -1.39 5.68 5.76
N ARG A 42 -1.41 6.98 6.06
CA ARG A 42 -0.19 7.80 6.11
C ARG A 42 0.78 7.37 7.20
N THR A 43 0.32 6.85 8.34
CA THR A 43 1.19 6.27 9.37
C THR A 43 1.96 5.06 8.82
N VAL A 44 1.30 4.20 8.04
CA VAL A 44 1.96 3.07 7.36
C VAL A 44 2.97 3.57 6.32
N ILE A 45 2.59 4.56 5.51
CA ILE A 45 3.48 5.19 4.51
C ILE A 45 4.70 5.83 5.20
N ALA A 46 4.53 6.52 6.32
CA ALA A 46 5.64 7.13 7.05
C ALA A 46 6.67 6.09 7.54
N TYR A 47 6.23 4.89 7.94
CA TYR A 47 7.17 3.79 8.22
C TYR A 47 7.85 3.24 6.95
N LEU A 48 7.13 3.14 5.84
CA LEU A 48 7.68 2.71 4.55
C LEU A 48 8.78 3.66 4.06
N ASP A 49 8.51 4.96 4.15
CA ASP A 49 9.38 6.02 3.64
C ASP A 49 10.47 6.42 4.67
N GLY A 50 10.38 5.92 5.91
CA GLY A 50 11.34 6.22 6.98
C GLY A 50 11.21 7.62 7.58
N GLU A 51 10.03 8.24 7.48
CA GLU A 51 9.78 9.61 7.90
C GLU A 51 9.36 9.71 9.37
N ALA A 52 10.32 9.64 10.29
CA ALA A 52 10.07 9.66 11.73
C ALA A 52 9.29 10.92 12.21
N ALA A 53 9.58 12.09 11.63
CA ALA A 53 8.91 13.35 11.99
C ALA A 53 7.44 13.35 11.55
N THR A 54 7.17 12.90 10.32
CA THR A 54 5.80 12.75 9.79
C THR A 54 5.01 11.76 10.65
N LEU A 55 5.62 10.63 11.00
CA LEU A 55 5.01 9.62 11.86
C LEU A 55 4.62 10.19 13.23
N ALA A 56 5.53 10.91 13.89
CA ALA A 56 5.27 11.54 15.18
C ALA A 56 4.07 12.52 15.10
N ALA A 57 4.07 13.37 14.08
CA ALA A 57 2.98 14.33 13.85
C ALA A 57 1.63 13.63 13.61
N LEU A 58 1.61 12.52 12.87
CA LEU A 58 0.40 11.72 12.62
C LEU A 58 -0.13 11.07 13.89
N ILE A 59 0.73 10.47 14.71
CA ILE A 59 0.33 9.86 16.00
C ILE A 59 -0.29 10.92 16.90
N THR A 60 0.38 12.06 17.08
CA THR A 60 -0.18 13.18 17.86
C THR A 60 -1.52 13.64 17.29
N ARG A 61 -1.62 13.81 15.97
CA ARG A 61 -2.84 14.29 15.33
C ARG A 61 -4.02 13.33 15.50
N ILE A 62 -3.78 12.02 15.43
CA ILE A 62 -4.80 11.01 15.74
C ILE A 62 -5.26 11.15 17.19
N GLY A 63 -4.31 11.27 18.12
CA GLY A 63 -4.58 11.41 19.55
C GLY A 63 -5.32 12.68 19.93
N THR A 64 -5.19 13.78 19.18
CA THR A 64 -5.83 15.06 19.48
C THR A 64 -6.94 15.44 18.51
N TRP A 65 -7.34 14.54 17.59
CA TRP A 65 -8.32 14.87 16.54
C TRP A 65 -9.65 15.37 17.10
N ASP A 66 -10.12 14.71 18.17
CA ASP A 66 -11.39 15.01 18.83
C ASP A 66 -11.32 16.24 19.76
N ASP A 67 -10.12 16.81 19.97
CA ASP A 67 -9.91 18.02 20.79
C ASP A 67 -10.08 19.32 19.98
N ASP A 68 -10.25 19.24 18.65
CA ASP A 68 -10.45 20.41 17.80
C ASP A 68 -11.80 21.11 18.06
N PRO A 69 -11.86 22.45 18.06
CA PRO A 69 -13.08 23.20 18.30
C PRO A 69 -14.23 22.81 17.34
N GLY A 70 -15.42 22.61 17.90
CA GLY A 70 -16.64 22.32 17.14
C GLY A 70 -16.80 20.87 16.68
N ARG A 71 -15.93 19.95 17.14
CA ARG A 71 -16.05 18.52 16.86
C ARG A 71 -16.76 17.77 17.98
N GLU A 72 -17.57 16.80 17.57
CA GLU A 72 -18.16 15.85 18.51
C GLU A 72 -17.13 14.75 18.83
N PRO A 73 -16.80 14.52 20.11
CA PRO A 73 -15.87 13.46 20.48
C PRO A 73 -16.39 12.09 20.06
N TYR A 74 -15.49 11.23 19.62
CA TYR A 74 -15.87 9.87 19.28
C TYR A 74 -16.22 9.08 20.54
N PRO A 75 -17.27 8.22 20.50
CA PRO A 75 -17.68 7.46 21.68
C PRO A 75 -16.69 6.36 22.07
N LEU A 76 -15.75 5.99 21.18
CA LEU A 76 -14.71 5.01 21.46
C LEU A 76 -13.39 5.71 21.80
N PRO A 77 -12.49 5.03 22.53
CA PRO A 77 -11.13 5.50 22.79
C PRO A 77 -10.42 6.05 21.55
N ARG A 78 -9.63 7.10 21.78
CA ARG A 78 -9.00 7.95 20.74
C ARG A 78 -8.32 7.14 19.63
N TYR A 79 -7.60 6.07 19.98
CA TYR A 79 -6.85 5.26 19.03
C TYR A 79 -7.58 3.98 18.58
N GLN A 80 -8.70 3.59 19.18
CA GLN A 80 -9.33 2.30 18.91
C GLN A 80 -9.68 2.09 17.45
N PHE A 81 -10.35 3.06 16.84
CA PHE A 81 -10.67 2.99 15.42
C PHE A 81 -9.40 2.93 14.56
N ALA A 82 -8.40 3.77 14.86
CA ALA A 82 -7.18 3.85 14.08
C ALA A 82 -6.40 2.52 14.10
N THR A 83 -6.22 1.94 15.29
CA THR A 83 -5.51 0.67 15.46
C THR A 83 -6.26 -0.48 14.79
N GLN A 84 -7.59 -0.54 14.89
CA GLN A 84 -8.39 -1.56 14.18
C GLN A 84 -8.22 -1.47 12.65
N GLN A 85 -8.19 -0.26 12.10
CA GLN A 85 -7.95 -0.06 10.67
C GLN A 85 -6.55 -0.53 10.25
N VAL A 86 -5.52 -0.23 11.04
CA VAL A 86 -4.16 -0.72 10.74
C VAL A 86 -4.07 -2.24 10.84
N VAL A 87 -4.67 -2.87 11.85
CA VAL A 87 -4.69 -4.35 11.97
C VAL A 87 -5.41 -4.98 10.77
N SER A 88 -6.48 -4.37 10.26
CA SER A 88 -7.10 -4.82 9.01
C SER A 88 -6.12 -4.75 7.84
N ILE A 89 -5.34 -3.68 7.71
CA ILE A 89 -4.32 -3.52 6.66
C ILE A 89 -3.21 -4.57 6.80
N VAL A 90 -2.76 -4.88 8.03
CA VAL A 90 -1.80 -5.97 8.30
C VAL A 90 -2.33 -7.28 7.73
N ASN A 91 -3.58 -7.63 8.04
CA ASN A 91 -4.18 -8.87 7.58
C ASN A 91 -4.40 -8.91 6.05
N ASP A 92 -4.79 -7.78 5.45
CA ASP A 92 -4.90 -7.67 3.99
C ASP A 92 -3.55 -7.92 3.30
N PHE A 93 -2.46 -7.37 3.84
CA PHE A 93 -1.12 -7.59 3.30
C PHE A 93 -0.59 -8.99 3.57
N LEU A 94 -0.90 -9.61 4.71
CA LEU A 94 -0.62 -11.03 4.97
C LEU A 94 -1.26 -11.89 3.89
N ILE A 95 -2.58 -11.79 3.72
CA ILE A 95 -3.34 -12.58 2.73
C ILE A 95 -2.78 -12.36 1.31
N SER A 96 -2.46 -11.11 0.97
CA SER A 96 -1.92 -10.77 -0.35
C SER A 96 -0.54 -11.40 -0.58
N LYS A 97 0.33 -11.37 0.44
CA LYS A 97 1.66 -11.97 0.39
C LYS A 97 1.58 -13.49 0.29
N GLU A 98 0.74 -14.13 1.09
CA GLU A 98 0.55 -15.58 1.07
C GLU A 98 0.02 -16.07 -0.28
N LYS A 99 -0.92 -15.33 -0.88
CA LYS A 99 -1.40 -15.61 -2.25
C LYS A 99 -0.29 -15.49 -3.29
N ALA A 100 0.60 -14.50 -3.16
CA ALA A 100 1.69 -14.28 -4.11
C ALA A 100 2.80 -15.33 -3.99
N THR A 101 3.13 -15.76 -2.77
CA THR A 101 4.24 -16.71 -2.50
C THR A 101 3.79 -18.17 -2.45
N GLY A 102 2.49 -18.42 -2.25
CA GLY A 102 1.94 -19.74 -1.97
C GLY A 102 2.37 -20.31 -0.62
N ARG A 103 2.84 -19.45 0.31
CA ARG A 103 3.34 -19.84 1.62
C ARG A 103 2.74 -18.94 2.70
N GLU A 104 2.29 -19.57 3.77
CA GLU A 104 1.87 -18.84 4.98
C GLU A 104 3.04 -18.03 5.53
N VAL A 105 2.75 -16.84 6.07
CA VAL A 105 3.75 -15.94 6.64
C VAL A 105 3.69 -16.05 8.16
N PRO A 106 4.74 -16.56 8.83
CA PRO A 106 4.75 -16.67 10.27
C PRO A 106 4.76 -15.29 10.95
N ASN A 107 4.01 -15.15 12.04
CA ASN A 107 3.92 -13.93 12.83
C ASN A 107 5.28 -13.49 13.38
N GLU A 108 6.15 -14.43 13.73
CA GLU A 108 7.52 -14.15 14.17
C GLU A 108 8.36 -13.48 13.08
N ASP A 109 8.14 -13.81 11.80
CA ASP A 109 8.84 -13.15 10.68
C ASP A 109 8.36 -11.71 10.51
N VAL A 110 7.04 -11.48 10.68
CA VAL A 110 6.45 -10.14 10.65
C VAL A 110 7.00 -9.29 11.79
N ALA A 111 7.00 -9.82 13.01
CA ALA A 111 7.52 -9.15 14.18
C ALA A 111 9.01 -8.80 14.02
N ALA A 112 9.83 -9.78 13.62
CA ALA A 112 11.26 -9.57 13.38
C ALA A 112 11.52 -8.52 12.30
N GLY A 113 10.72 -8.52 11.24
CA GLY A 113 10.79 -7.55 10.15
C GLY A 113 10.38 -6.13 10.54
N ALA A 114 9.41 -5.98 11.44
CA ALA A 114 8.90 -4.70 11.91
C ALA A 114 9.83 -4.02 12.94
N ILE A 115 10.62 -4.78 13.70
CA ILE A 115 11.52 -4.25 14.75
C ILE A 115 12.44 -3.13 14.22
N PRO A 116 13.19 -3.30 13.11
CA PRO A 116 14.04 -2.23 12.59
C PRO A 116 13.29 -0.97 12.16
N LEU A 117 12.00 -1.09 11.79
CA LEU A 117 11.17 0.07 11.47
C LEU A 117 10.81 0.85 12.74
N ILE A 118 10.48 0.14 13.82
CA ILE A 118 10.20 0.74 15.13
C ILE A 118 11.44 1.47 15.67
N GLU A 119 12.60 0.81 15.63
CA GLU A 119 13.85 1.37 16.14
C GLU A 119 14.23 2.68 15.44
N ARG A 120 14.05 2.75 14.12
CA ARG A 120 14.39 3.94 13.33
C ARG A 120 13.36 5.06 13.42
N CYS A 121 12.07 4.73 13.38
CA CYS A 121 11.03 5.71 13.06
C CYS A 121 10.15 6.07 14.25
N THR A 122 9.90 5.14 15.18
CA THR A 122 8.94 5.36 16.26
C THR A 122 9.42 6.44 17.25
N PRO A 123 8.53 7.34 17.70
CA PRO A 123 8.82 8.29 18.77
C PRO A 123 9.40 7.61 20.01
N ALA A 124 10.36 8.27 20.66
CA ALA A 124 11.12 7.68 21.76
C ALA A 124 10.21 7.26 22.92
N GLU A 125 9.15 8.03 23.21
CA GLU A 125 8.21 7.69 24.28
C GLU A 125 7.38 6.41 24.05
N TYR A 126 7.27 5.93 22.80
CA TYR A 126 6.48 4.74 22.45
C TYR A 126 7.33 3.55 22.02
N ARG A 127 8.61 3.77 21.72
CA ARG A 127 9.49 2.78 21.09
C ARG A 127 9.61 1.48 21.89
N ASP A 128 10.01 1.56 23.16
CA ASP A 128 10.29 0.37 23.97
C ASP A 128 9.02 -0.46 24.23
N ALA A 129 7.89 0.23 24.41
CA ALA A 129 6.60 -0.43 24.58
C ALA A 129 6.14 -1.12 23.29
N ALA A 130 6.34 -0.48 22.12
CA ALA A 130 5.99 -1.06 20.83
C ALA A 130 6.87 -2.26 20.48
N LEU A 131 8.17 -2.20 20.80
CA LEU A 131 9.08 -3.34 20.68
C LEU A 131 8.67 -4.50 21.58
N THR A 132 8.19 -4.21 22.79
CA THR A 132 7.66 -5.23 23.70
C THR A 132 6.44 -5.92 23.09
N ILE A 133 5.49 -5.16 22.50
CA ILE A 133 4.34 -5.75 21.80
C ILE A 133 4.79 -6.72 20.71
N LEU A 134 5.72 -6.31 19.82
CA LEU A 134 6.19 -7.17 18.74
C LEU A 134 6.87 -8.45 19.24
N ARG A 135 7.59 -8.39 20.37
CA ARG A 135 8.26 -9.56 20.98
C ARG A 135 7.29 -10.52 21.66
N GLU A 136 6.13 -10.05 22.07
CA GLU A 136 5.09 -10.84 22.74
C GLU A 136 4.11 -11.50 21.76
N VAL A 137 4.21 -11.20 20.45
CA VAL A 137 3.36 -11.80 19.43
C VAL A 137 3.53 -13.33 19.44
N PRO A 138 2.44 -14.11 19.61
CA PRO A 138 2.53 -15.55 19.59
C PRO A 138 3.03 -16.06 18.22
N PRO A 139 3.93 -17.06 18.20
CA PRO A 139 4.40 -17.64 16.96
C PRO A 139 3.28 -18.36 16.22
N GLY A 140 3.42 -18.50 14.90
CA GLY A 140 2.47 -19.21 14.04
C GLY A 140 1.83 -18.32 12.97
N THR A 141 0.75 -18.81 12.36
CA THR A 141 0.14 -18.20 11.15
C THR A 141 -1.30 -17.72 11.36
N ALA A 142 -1.75 -17.69 12.63
CA ALA A 142 -3.02 -17.09 12.97
C ALA A 142 -2.99 -15.58 12.69
N PRO A 143 -4.15 -14.94 12.38
CA PRO A 143 -4.23 -13.49 12.19
C PRO A 143 -3.51 -12.75 13.33
N MET A 144 -2.66 -11.80 12.95
CA MET A 144 -1.80 -11.10 13.90
C MET A 144 -2.67 -10.18 14.77
N ASP A 145 -2.82 -10.54 16.04
CA ASP A 145 -3.47 -9.69 17.04
C ASP A 145 -2.42 -8.82 17.74
N LEU A 146 -2.53 -7.52 17.51
CA LEU A 146 -1.63 -6.50 18.07
C LEU A 146 -2.34 -5.61 19.09
N LEU A 147 -3.57 -5.97 19.45
CA LEU A 147 -4.31 -5.33 20.53
C LEU A 147 -3.94 -6.03 21.84
N ARG A 148 -3.38 -5.29 22.80
CA ARG A 148 -3.05 -5.84 24.12
C ARG A 148 -4.32 -6.03 24.96
N GLY A 149 -4.87 -7.24 24.94
CA GLY A 149 -5.90 -7.71 25.88
C GLY A 149 -7.09 -6.75 26.06
N ASP A 150 -7.65 -6.74 27.27
CA ASP A 150 -8.90 -6.04 27.60
C ASP A 150 -8.79 -4.51 27.66
N GLY A 151 -7.61 -3.95 27.34
CA GLY A 151 -7.32 -2.51 27.42
C GLY A 151 -7.69 -1.75 26.15
N ASP A 152 -8.01 -0.47 26.30
CA ASP A 152 -8.22 0.41 25.17
C ASP A 152 -6.89 0.64 24.44
N PRO A 153 -6.79 0.34 23.13
CA PRO A 153 -5.54 0.52 22.39
C PRO A 153 -5.13 1.99 22.35
N GLY A 154 -3.84 2.24 22.44
CA GLY A 154 -3.22 3.55 22.44
C GLY A 154 -2.24 3.76 21.27
N PRO A 155 -1.37 4.78 21.38
CA PRO A 155 -0.37 5.07 20.33
C PRO A 155 0.65 3.95 20.14
N VAL A 156 0.89 3.13 21.18
CA VAL A 156 1.86 2.04 21.15
C VAL A 156 1.40 0.90 20.24
N GLU A 157 0.16 0.44 20.39
CA GLU A 157 -0.45 -0.59 19.56
C GLU A 157 -0.54 -0.12 18.09
N LEU A 158 -0.89 1.16 17.89
CA LEU A 158 -0.88 1.77 16.55
C LEU A 158 0.51 1.71 15.91
N CYS A 159 1.56 2.04 16.65
CA CYS A 159 2.94 1.98 16.15
C CYS A 159 3.35 0.56 15.76
N ALA A 160 3.12 -0.41 16.65
CA ALA A 160 3.45 -1.81 16.41
C ALA A 160 2.74 -2.36 15.15
N ALA A 161 1.42 -2.10 15.04
CA ALA A 161 0.64 -2.53 13.90
C ALA A 161 1.05 -1.84 12.59
N ALA A 162 1.36 -0.53 12.63
CA ALA A 162 1.71 0.20 11.42
C ALA A 162 3.10 -0.20 10.90
N ALA A 163 4.04 -0.49 11.80
CA ALA A 163 5.34 -1.05 11.42
C ALA A 163 5.21 -2.45 10.82
N ALA A 164 4.37 -3.32 11.39
CA ALA A 164 4.07 -4.64 10.81
C ALA A 164 3.47 -4.52 9.40
N ALA A 165 2.49 -3.63 9.21
CA ALA A 165 1.88 -3.36 7.90
C ALA A 165 2.91 -2.85 6.89
N ALA A 166 3.78 -1.92 7.28
CA ALA A 166 4.82 -1.37 6.43
C ALA A 166 5.83 -2.46 6.02
N TRP A 167 6.29 -3.30 6.94
CA TRP A 167 7.18 -4.40 6.60
C TRP A 167 6.54 -5.37 5.60
N LEU A 168 5.28 -5.76 5.84
CA LEU A 168 4.54 -6.64 4.94
C LEU A 168 4.43 -6.05 3.52
N ALA A 169 4.12 -4.76 3.41
CA ALA A 169 4.07 -4.04 2.14
C ALA A 169 5.40 -4.11 1.36
N THR A 170 6.56 -3.94 2.03
CA THR A 170 7.88 -3.99 1.37
C THR A 170 8.30 -5.39 0.91
N SER A 171 7.82 -6.43 1.59
CA SER A 171 8.26 -7.81 1.36
C SER A 171 7.68 -8.48 0.10
N SER A 172 6.90 -7.74 -0.69
CA SER A 172 6.24 -8.21 -1.92
C SER A 172 7.15 -8.23 -3.16
N GLY A 173 8.39 -7.73 -3.06
CA GLY A 173 9.34 -7.62 -4.18
C GLY A 173 9.05 -6.45 -5.14
N VAL A 174 7.94 -5.74 -4.94
CA VAL A 174 7.54 -4.50 -5.63
C VAL A 174 7.03 -3.46 -4.61
N PRO A 175 7.89 -3.01 -3.68
CA PRO A 175 7.49 -2.16 -2.55
C PRO A 175 6.75 -0.88 -2.96
N GLN A 176 7.10 -0.28 -4.09
CA GLN A 176 6.47 0.94 -4.58
C GLN A 176 5.05 0.69 -5.09
N THR A 177 4.73 -0.53 -5.52
CA THR A 177 3.35 -0.91 -5.87
C THR A 177 2.44 -0.89 -4.64
N ALA A 178 2.94 -1.39 -3.50
CA ALA A 178 2.21 -1.32 -2.24
C ALA A 178 2.06 0.13 -1.76
N ARG A 179 3.12 0.96 -1.86
CA ARG A 179 3.06 2.40 -1.56
C ARG A 179 2.01 3.10 -2.41
N LEU A 180 2.02 2.90 -3.73
CA LEU A 180 1.01 3.46 -4.64
C LEU A 180 -0.42 3.07 -4.25
N HIS A 181 -0.64 1.81 -3.86
CA HIS A 181 -1.94 1.35 -3.42
C HIS A 181 -2.40 2.08 -2.14
N LEU A 182 -1.50 2.27 -1.17
CA LEU A 182 -1.80 3.04 0.04
C LEU A 182 -2.11 4.50 -0.28
N VAL A 183 -1.33 5.17 -1.14
CA VAL A 183 -1.59 6.55 -1.59
C VAL A 183 -2.95 6.67 -2.25
N ARG A 184 -3.32 5.75 -3.14
CA ARG A 184 -4.67 5.73 -3.75
C ARG A 184 -5.78 5.66 -2.70
N ARG A 185 -5.61 4.80 -1.69
CA ARG A 185 -6.58 4.68 -0.57
C ARG A 185 -6.62 5.94 0.28
N VAL A 186 -5.51 6.66 0.45
CA VAL A 186 -5.49 7.97 1.15
C VAL A 186 -6.34 8.97 0.37
N HIS A 187 -6.09 9.13 -0.94
CA HIS A 187 -6.85 10.07 -1.77
C HIS A 187 -8.34 9.75 -1.79
N ASP A 188 -8.70 8.47 -1.84
CA ASP A 188 -10.10 8.07 -1.77
C ASP A 188 -10.72 8.40 -0.40
N ALA A 189 -10.05 8.04 0.71
CA ALA A 189 -10.53 8.34 2.06
C ALA A 189 -10.68 9.86 2.29
N GLU A 190 -9.76 10.67 1.76
CA GLU A 190 -9.86 12.12 1.81
C GLU A 190 -10.99 12.68 0.93
N GLY A 191 -11.17 12.13 -0.27
CA GLY A 191 -12.30 12.48 -1.13
C GLY A 191 -13.65 12.16 -0.49
N VAL A 192 -13.75 11.03 0.22
CA VAL A 192 -14.91 10.69 1.04
C VAL A 192 -15.09 11.69 2.18
N ALA A 193 -14.01 12.08 2.85
CA ALA A 193 -14.07 13.02 3.96
C ALA A 193 -14.54 14.42 3.54
N THR A 194 -14.11 14.90 2.37
CA THR A 194 -14.52 16.21 1.85
C THR A 194 -15.86 16.18 1.12
N GLY A 195 -16.45 15.00 0.94
CA GLY A 195 -17.66 14.82 0.13
C GLY A 195 -17.43 15.08 -1.36
N ALA A 196 -16.19 14.99 -1.84
CA ALA A 196 -15.87 15.17 -3.25
C ALA A 196 -16.57 14.10 -4.10
N PRO A 197 -17.25 14.46 -5.20
CA PRO A 197 -17.82 13.49 -6.13
C PRO A 197 -16.75 12.54 -6.65
N THR A 198 -17.07 11.24 -6.78
CA THR A 198 -16.09 10.23 -7.25
C THR A 198 -15.50 10.59 -8.62
N ALA A 199 -16.28 11.21 -9.50
CA ALA A 199 -15.83 11.66 -10.82
C ALA A 199 -14.76 12.77 -10.79
N GLU A 200 -14.65 13.50 -9.68
CA GLU A 200 -13.66 14.59 -9.49
C GLU A 200 -12.42 14.12 -8.73
N ARG A 201 -12.40 12.88 -8.22
CA ARG A 201 -11.26 12.32 -7.48
C ARG A 201 -10.20 11.80 -8.43
N ILE A 202 -8.96 12.26 -8.28
CA ILE A 202 -7.80 11.70 -8.99
C ILE A 202 -7.35 10.44 -8.25
N LEU A 203 -7.87 9.29 -8.67
CA LEU A 203 -7.55 7.98 -8.07
C LEU A 203 -6.58 7.14 -8.90
N ASP A 204 -6.27 7.58 -10.11
CA ASP A 204 -5.32 6.90 -10.99
C ASP A 204 -4.49 7.90 -11.81
N ILE A 205 -3.27 7.49 -12.12
CA ILE A 205 -2.33 8.18 -12.99
C ILE A 205 -1.99 7.22 -14.14
N SER A 206 -2.05 7.74 -15.36
CA SER A 206 -1.77 6.92 -16.54
C SER A 206 -0.30 6.48 -16.57
N ASP A 207 -0.02 5.35 -17.22
CA ASP A 207 1.37 4.92 -17.47
C ASP A 207 2.12 5.94 -18.34
N ASP A 208 1.42 6.60 -19.26
CA ASP A 208 2.01 7.59 -20.16
C ASP A 208 2.47 8.85 -19.40
N ASP A 209 1.69 9.32 -18.41
CA ASP A 209 2.09 10.44 -17.55
C ASP A 209 3.31 10.09 -16.69
N ALA A 210 3.34 8.88 -16.13
CA ALA A 210 4.48 8.39 -15.37
C ALA A 210 5.74 8.32 -16.24
N LEU A 211 5.64 7.75 -17.44
CA LEU A 211 6.75 7.68 -18.40
C LEU A 211 7.19 9.07 -18.90
N ALA A 212 6.26 10.01 -19.04
CA ALA A 212 6.58 11.40 -19.39
C ALA A 212 7.37 12.09 -18.28
N LEU A 213 6.98 11.90 -17.00
CA LEU A 213 7.75 12.38 -15.87
C LEU A 213 9.15 11.76 -15.85
N LEU A 214 9.26 10.44 -16.06
CA LEU A 214 10.54 9.74 -16.12
C LEU A 214 11.46 10.30 -17.22
N ALA A 215 10.91 10.55 -18.41
CA ALA A 215 11.66 11.17 -19.50
C ALA A 215 12.19 12.55 -19.11
N ARG A 216 11.37 13.37 -18.41
CA ARG A 216 11.79 14.68 -17.90
C ARG A 216 12.87 14.57 -16.83
N LEU A 217 12.78 13.56 -15.95
CA LEU A 217 13.78 13.30 -14.92
C LEU A 217 15.13 12.84 -15.48
N TYR A 218 15.26 12.44 -16.74
CA TYR A 218 16.55 12.04 -17.30
C TYR A 218 16.86 12.79 -18.61
N ALA A 219 16.16 13.90 -18.88
CA ALA A 219 16.31 14.69 -20.10
C ALA A 219 17.75 15.23 -20.28
N ASP A 220 18.42 15.55 -19.18
CA ASP A 220 19.78 16.11 -19.18
C ASP A 220 20.88 15.03 -19.20
N SER A 221 20.52 13.75 -19.00
CA SER A 221 21.50 12.68 -18.76
C SER A 221 22.06 12.06 -20.04
N ASP A 222 21.29 12.01 -21.14
CA ASP A 222 21.79 11.70 -22.50
C ASP A 222 20.68 11.97 -23.56
N PRO A 223 20.86 12.88 -24.54
CA PRO A 223 19.85 13.18 -25.55
C PRO A 223 19.51 12.02 -26.51
N GLY A 224 20.35 10.98 -26.58
CA GLY A 224 20.16 9.83 -27.48
C GLY A 224 19.40 8.66 -26.87
N ASP A 225 19.39 8.54 -25.55
CA ASP A 225 18.99 7.32 -24.83
C ASP A 225 18.03 7.68 -23.70
N SER A 226 16.82 8.10 -24.07
CA SER A 226 15.77 8.39 -23.09
C SER A 226 15.49 7.13 -22.28
N PHE A 227 15.91 7.13 -21.01
CA PHE A 227 15.72 6.02 -20.06
C PHE A 227 14.26 5.52 -20.02
N ALA A 228 13.28 6.40 -20.21
CA ALA A 228 11.87 6.04 -20.33
C ALA A 228 11.55 5.07 -21.48
N ARG A 229 12.38 5.01 -22.54
CA ARG A 229 12.25 4.05 -23.64
C ARG A 229 12.68 2.64 -23.27
N LEU A 230 13.43 2.47 -22.18
CA LEU A 230 13.84 1.15 -21.68
C LEU A 230 12.69 0.41 -20.99
N ILE A 231 11.68 1.14 -20.50
CA ILE A 231 10.48 0.54 -19.90
C ILE A 231 9.51 0.16 -21.02
N PRO A 232 9.12 -1.13 -21.14
CA PRO A 232 8.16 -1.56 -22.14
C PRO A 232 6.81 -0.86 -21.97
N ARG A 233 6.25 -0.32 -23.06
CA ARG A 233 4.91 0.27 -23.06
C ARG A 233 3.82 -0.75 -22.75
N SER A 234 4.01 -2.00 -23.19
CA SER A 234 3.05 -3.08 -22.93
C SER A 234 3.19 -3.61 -21.51
N PRO A 235 2.14 -3.56 -20.66
CA PRO A 235 2.18 -4.05 -19.28
C PRO A 235 2.66 -5.51 -19.14
N GLY A 236 2.29 -6.38 -20.09
CA GLY A 236 2.64 -7.80 -20.06
C GLY A 236 4.12 -8.11 -20.34
N GLN A 237 4.92 -7.10 -20.69
CA GLN A 237 6.36 -7.24 -20.95
C GLN A 237 7.22 -6.69 -19.81
N ARG A 238 6.60 -6.08 -18.80
CA ARG A 238 7.30 -5.44 -17.68
C ARG A 238 7.68 -6.48 -16.64
N GLY A 239 8.91 -6.43 -16.15
CA GLY A 239 9.36 -7.15 -14.98
C GLY A 239 9.06 -6.38 -13.68
N PRO A 240 9.45 -6.94 -12.53
CA PRO A 240 9.16 -6.36 -11.22
C PRO A 240 9.71 -4.94 -11.03
N TRP A 241 10.95 -4.66 -11.44
CA TRP A 241 11.57 -3.34 -11.26
C TRP A 241 10.95 -2.28 -12.17
N GLU A 242 10.52 -2.64 -13.39
CA GLU A 242 9.78 -1.72 -14.25
C GLU A 242 8.44 -1.32 -13.64
N TRP A 243 7.74 -2.28 -13.00
CA TRP A 243 6.52 -1.99 -12.23
C TRP A 243 6.78 -1.11 -11.01
N ASP A 244 7.91 -1.30 -10.34
CA ASP A 244 8.27 -0.53 -9.16
C ASP A 244 8.60 0.93 -9.49
N ILE A 245 9.37 1.17 -10.56
CA ILE A 245 9.64 2.52 -11.06
C ILE A 245 8.35 3.24 -11.45
N LEU A 246 7.48 2.57 -12.23
CA LEU A 246 6.19 3.16 -12.62
C LEU A 246 5.33 3.47 -11.40
N SER A 247 5.32 2.59 -10.40
CA SER A 247 4.54 2.80 -9.19
C SER A 247 5.06 3.99 -8.38
N ALA A 248 6.39 4.15 -8.25
CA ALA A 248 6.99 5.31 -7.59
C ALA A 248 6.62 6.62 -8.30
N LEU A 249 6.73 6.66 -9.63
CA LEU A 249 6.38 7.82 -10.44
C LEU A 249 4.90 8.18 -10.33
N LYS A 250 4.01 7.18 -10.36
CA LYS A 250 2.57 7.39 -10.19
C LYS A 250 2.23 7.89 -8.80
N ALA A 251 2.83 7.31 -7.76
CA ALA A 251 2.61 7.75 -6.40
C ALA A 251 3.01 9.22 -6.23
N HIS A 252 4.18 9.60 -6.77
CA HIS A 252 4.61 11.00 -6.83
C HIS A 252 3.59 11.88 -7.55
N LEU A 253 3.11 11.48 -8.73
CA LEU A 253 2.16 12.27 -9.51
C LEU A 253 0.77 12.42 -8.87
N MET A 254 0.37 11.49 -8.02
CA MET A 254 -0.84 11.61 -7.22
C MET A 254 -0.71 12.69 -6.14
N GLU A 255 0.47 12.79 -5.53
CA GLU A 255 0.74 13.72 -4.43
C GLU A 255 1.17 15.11 -4.95
N THR A 256 1.91 15.14 -6.06
CA THR A 256 2.50 16.35 -6.65
C THR A 256 2.42 16.30 -8.18
N PRO A 257 1.62 17.18 -8.82
CA PRO A 257 1.58 17.27 -10.27
C PRO A 257 2.97 17.50 -10.87
N ALA A 258 3.22 16.97 -12.07
CA ALA A 258 4.52 17.11 -12.73
C ALA A 258 4.99 18.57 -12.81
N ALA A 259 4.09 19.50 -13.15
CA ALA A 259 4.42 20.93 -13.24
C ALA A 259 4.81 21.58 -11.90
N ALA A 260 4.38 21.00 -10.78
CA ALA A 260 4.67 21.48 -9.43
C ALA A 260 5.83 20.74 -8.74
N THR A 261 6.45 19.75 -9.41
CA THR A 261 7.57 19.00 -8.86
C THR A 261 8.79 19.91 -8.72
N THR A 262 9.28 20.09 -7.49
CA THR A 262 10.47 20.90 -7.21
C THR A 262 11.76 20.19 -7.63
N PRO A 263 12.89 20.91 -7.78
CA PRO A 263 14.18 20.29 -8.06
C PRO A 263 14.61 19.27 -7.00
N GLU A 264 14.33 19.53 -5.72
CA GLU A 264 14.65 18.64 -4.60
C GLU A 264 13.83 17.36 -4.68
N GLN A 265 12.53 17.46 -4.96
CA GLN A 265 11.66 16.30 -5.18
C GLN A 265 12.10 15.49 -6.40
N ALA A 266 12.48 16.17 -7.48
CA ALA A 266 13.01 15.51 -8.67
C ALA A 266 14.31 14.74 -8.37
N ALA A 267 15.22 15.32 -7.57
CA ALA A 267 16.46 14.67 -7.16
C ALA A 267 16.22 13.46 -6.23
N ALA A 268 15.29 13.59 -5.28
CA ALA A 268 14.88 12.49 -4.41
C ALA A 268 14.25 11.34 -5.23
N LEU A 269 13.39 11.66 -6.19
CA LEU A 269 12.75 10.67 -7.06
C LEU A 269 13.75 9.96 -7.99
N ARG A 270 14.75 10.69 -8.53
CA ARG A 270 15.87 10.07 -9.27
C ARG A 270 16.65 9.10 -8.38
N THR A 271 16.99 9.52 -7.15
CA THR A 271 17.72 8.68 -6.19
C THR A 271 16.95 7.38 -5.91
N LEU A 272 15.64 7.47 -5.66
CA LEU A 272 14.79 6.30 -5.46
C LEU A 272 14.77 5.37 -6.69
N ILE A 273 14.68 5.93 -7.90
CA ILE A 273 14.71 5.14 -9.14
C ILE A 273 16.05 4.45 -9.32
N ASP A 274 17.16 5.15 -9.04
CA ASP A 274 18.50 4.59 -9.12
C ASP A 274 18.69 3.46 -8.10
N ASP A 275 18.16 3.60 -6.88
CA ASP A 275 18.17 2.54 -5.87
C ASP A 275 17.38 1.29 -6.32
N ILE A 276 16.21 1.47 -6.95
CA ILE A 276 15.45 0.36 -7.54
C ILE A 276 16.26 -0.34 -8.63
N LEU A 277 16.97 0.42 -9.48
CA LEU A 277 17.80 -0.14 -10.54
C LEU A 277 19.03 -0.87 -10.00
N LEU A 278 19.67 -0.34 -8.96
CA LEU A 278 20.79 -0.99 -8.28
C LEU A 278 20.35 -2.32 -7.66
N ALA A 279 19.18 -2.34 -6.99
CA ALA A 279 18.58 -3.56 -6.47
C ALA A 279 18.28 -4.55 -7.61
N ALA A 280 17.73 -4.09 -8.74
CA ALA A 280 17.45 -4.91 -9.90
C ALA A 280 18.73 -5.45 -10.59
N GLY A 281 19.81 -4.68 -10.62
CA GLY A 281 21.11 -5.09 -11.17
C GLY A 281 21.76 -6.24 -10.40
N GLY A 282 21.49 -6.32 -9.09
CA GLY A 282 21.84 -7.48 -8.25
C GLY A 282 20.94 -8.70 -8.49
N VAL A 283 19.70 -8.48 -8.93
CA VAL A 283 18.74 -9.52 -9.32
C VAL A 283 18.96 -9.88 -10.79
N ARG A 284 19.95 -10.75 -11.06
CA ARG A 284 20.20 -11.32 -12.39
C ARG A 284 18.86 -11.65 -13.07
N ARG A 285 18.57 -10.96 -14.18
CA ARG A 285 17.45 -11.27 -15.10
C ARG A 285 17.34 -12.79 -15.21
N GLN A 286 16.29 -13.39 -14.66
CA GLN A 286 15.75 -14.61 -15.23
C GLN A 286 15.14 -14.17 -16.56
N THR A 287 16.01 -14.02 -17.57
CA THR A 287 15.56 -14.06 -18.96
C THR A 287 14.77 -15.35 -19.07
N ALA A 288 13.45 -15.22 -19.20
CA ALA A 288 12.62 -16.33 -19.66
C ALA A 288 13.35 -16.89 -20.90
N PRO A 289 13.67 -18.19 -20.92
CA PRO A 289 14.34 -18.77 -22.07
C PRO A 289 13.54 -18.37 -23.30
N PRO A 290 14.20 -17.90 -24.39
CA PRO A 290 13.49 -17.50 -25.59
C PRO A 290 12.55 -18.65 -25.95
N LYS A 291 11.24 -18.38 -26.01
CA LYS A 291 10.23 -19.38 -26.39
C LYS A 291 10.80 -20.09 -27.59
N ALA A 292 11.19 -21.35 -27.39
CA ALA A 292 11.79 -22.15 -28.43
C ALA A 292 10.85 -22.04 -29.63
N LYS A 293 11.36 -21.52 -30.76
CA LYS A 293 10.61 -21.48 -32.01
C LYS A 293 9.95 -22.85 -32.14
N ALA A 294 8.62 -22.86 -32.11
CA ALA A 294 7.86 -24.09 -32.29
C ALA A 294 8.35 -24.70 -33.60
N LYS A 295 9.15 -25.77 -33.48
CA LYS A 295 9.57 -26.60 -34.60
C LYS A 295 8.29 -27.03 -35.30
N GLY A 296 8.18 -26.65 -36.58
CA GLY A 296 7.29 -27.17 -37.60
C GLY A 296 5.93 -27.67 -37.13
N SER A 297 4.85 -26.99 -37.54
CA SER A 297 3.54 -27.59 -37.65
C SER A 297 3.59 -28.84 -38.54
N GLY A 298 3.91 -29.98 -37.94
CA GLY A 298 3.68 -31.28 -38.51
C GLY A 298 2.18 -31.39 -38.75
N LYS A 299 1.77 -31.36 -40.03
CA LYS A 299 0.41 -31.67 -40.45
C LYS A 299 0.00 -33.00 -39.81
N ARG A 300 -0.83 -32.93 -38.77
CA ARG A 300 -1.50 -34.10 -38.21
C ARG A 300 -2.59 -34.47 -39.20
N THR A 301 -2.30 -35.42 -40.09
CA THR A 301 -3.28 -35.99 -41.03
C THR A 301 -4.31 -36.75 -40.21
N GLN A 302 -5.44 -36.11 -39.88
CA GLN A 302 -6.60 -36.84 -39.37
C GLN A 302 -7.13 -37.75 -40.48
N PRO A 303 -7.35 -39.06 -40.22
CA PRO A 303 -8.02 -39.92 -41.19
C PRO A 303 -9.49 -39.46 -41.33
N LYS A 304 -9.86 -39.04 -42.54
CA LYS A 304 -11.24 -38.69 -42.89
C LYS A 304 -12.15 -39.91 -42.69
N ARG A 305 -13.09 -39.84 -41.75
CA ARG A 305 -14.19 -40.80 -41.61
C ARG A 305 -14.98 -40.86 -42.92
N LYS A 306 -15.12 -42.05 -43.51
CA LYS A 306 -16.03 -42.27 -44.65
C LYS A 306 -17.49 -42.23 -44.17
N PRO A 307 -18.40 -41.59 -44.92
CA PRO A 307 -19.81 -41.55 -44.56
C PRO A 307 -20.46 -42.93 -44.70
N ARG A 308 -21.24 -43.31 -43.69
CA ARG A 308 -21.99 -44.58 -43.62
C ARG A 308 -23.22 -44.46 -44.55
N ARG A 309 -23.26 -45.25 -45.61
CA ARG A 309 -24.42 -45.35 -46.53
C ARG A 309 -25.66 -45.80 -45.73
N LYS A 310 -26.75 -45.02 -45.80
CA LYS A 310 -28.09 -45.46 -45.36
C LYS A 310 -28.59 -46.52 -46.35
N ARG A 311 -29.13 -47.62 -45.83
CA ARG A 311 -30.11 -48.46 -46.51
C ARG A 311 -31.47 -48.07 -46.00
#